data_AF-K0S8K6-F1
#
_entry.id   AF-K0S8K6-F1
#
_cell.length_a   1.000
_cell.length_b   1.000
_cell.length_c   1.000
_cell.angle_alpha   90.00
_cell.angle_beta   90.00
_cell.angle_gamma   90.00
#
_symmetry.space_group_name_H-M   'P 1'
#
loop_
_entity.id
_entity.type
_entity.pdbx_description
1 polymer ?
#
loop_
_entity_poly.entity_id
_entity_poly.type
_entity_poly.pdbx_seq_one_letter_code
_entity_poly.pdbx_strand_id
1 'polypeptide(L)'
;PLRFSGTAVSIRLYCSCVCAGELWETLPLVDSYVNGTCNTIFADDVLVTFYSRKNHNQRRQIFSGNQTAMIDPQGIVTRGDDREFADVMSWVINAAIYGEEQNISKNPSLCQPYDSPPTASYEIDYMLAVYCVGNYMDVSDEEGRGEMNRINNGTSMVLPTTFDVLADPNAESVQGTLAAIRSKGRLDCGVVVPTDVNVSLMDAKGAIGVSVSYCKALSAAILNGDVKSIRLLPYLGESDSVEALNDGTVDVVAGAKAQMQYDLGGPGVPGVFFTAPYLYGNETASEGVTMVTMATREDDEMFCSFVNLVVLAPSHAQVHGINQLRSDDMPLVSIFGSNIGWALRDAVGQTGSYYEILSSNEMGVHYDAAVMNEQSKVGSLEFTMDRNTVVDAHEATHTPLMLSTPGLKEYKPN
;
A
#
# COMPACT_ATOMS: atom_id res chain seq x y z
N PRO A 1 -23.40 -24.87 22.54
CA PRO A 1 -24.16 -23.62 22.38
C PRO A 1 -23.24 -22.46 22.05
N LEU A 2 -22.92 -22.32 20.76
CA LEU A 2 -22.47 -21.10 20.10
C LEU A 2 -23.02 -21.21 18.68
N ARG A 3 -24.04 -20.41 18.37
CA ARG A 3 -24.71 -20.39 17.05
C ARG A 3 -24.04 -19.29 16.24
N PHE A 4 -23.29 -19.66 15.21
CA PHE A 4 -22.96 -18.76 14.12
C PHE A 4 -24.14 -18.74 13.15
N SER A 5 -24.77 -17.58 12.96
CA SER A 5 -25.75 -17.35 11.90
C SER A 5 -25.13 -16.47 10.82
N GLY A 6 -24.73 -17.10 9.73
CA GLY A 6 -24.34 -16.47 8.46
C GLY A 6 -24.51 -17.54 7.40
N THR A 7 -25.19 -17.21 6.31
CA THR A 7 -25.67 -18.13 5.26
C THR A 7 -24.59 -19.13 4.81
N ALA A 8 -24.73 -20.36 5.27
CA ALA A 8 -23.91 -21.49 4.84
C ALA A 8 -24.21 -21.80 3.37
N VAL A 9 -23.23 -21.54 2.50
CA VAL A 9 -23.15 -22.24 1.22
C VAL A 9 -22.85 -23.70 1.58
N SER A 10 -23.87 -24.55 1.52
CA SER A 10 -23.72 -25.99 1.73
C SER A 10 -22.94 -26.60 0.57
N ILE A 11 -21.61 -26.54 0.64
CA ILE A 11 -20.75 -27.39 -0.16
C ILE A 11 -20.83 -28.79 0.47
N ARG A 12 -21.63 -29.69 -0.10
CA ARG A 12 -21.53 -31.12 0.20
C ARG A 12 -20.23 -31.66 -0.40
N LEU A 13 -19.12 -31.46 0.30
CA LEU A 13 -17.90 -32.21 0.10
C LEU A 13 -18.05 -33.56 0.82
N TYR A 14 -18.10 -34.64 0.03
CA TYR A 14 -17.99 -35.99 0.56
C TYR A 14 -16.60 -36.15 1.18
N CYS A 15 -16.54 -36.26 2.51
CA CYS A 15 -15.36 -36.53 3.35
C CYS A 15 -14.15 -35.60 3.11
N SER A 16 -14.21 -34.37 3.63
CA SER A 16 -13.03 -33.51 3.81
C SER A 16 -12.69 -33.34 5.29
N CYS A 17 -11.51 -33.79 5.71
CA CYS A 17 -10.91 -33.37 6.97
C CYS A 17 -10.09 -32.11 6.69
N VAL A 18 -10.58 -30.97 7.19
CA VAL A 18 -9.90 -29.68 7.13
C VAL A 18 -9.05 -29.54 8.39
N CYS A 19 -7.74 -29.40 8.22
CA CYS A 19 -6.84 -29.00 9.28
C CYS A 19 -6.67 -27.47 9.20
N ALA A 20 -6.98 -26.75 10.29
CA ALA A 20 -6.70 -25.32 10.46
C ALA A 20 -6.14 -25.09 11.87
N GLY A 21 -5.11 -24.24 12.02
CA GLY A 21 -4.46 -23.94 13.30
C GLY A 21 -3.75 -22.59 13.28
N GLU A 22 -3.39 -22.08 14.46
CA GLU A 22 -2.67 -20.80 14.62
C GLU A 22 -1.19 -20.94 14.19
N LEU A 23 -0.53 -19.79 13.92
CA LEU A 23 0.81 -19.66 13.30
C LEU A 23 1.91 -20.59 13.88
N TRP A 24 1.77 -21.04 15.13
CA TRP A 24 2.75 -21.79 15.91
C TRP A 24 2.48 -23.32 15.92
N GLU A 25 1.41 -23.78 15.26
CA GLU A 25 1.06 -25.21 15.06
C GLU A 25 1.20 -25.67 13.59
N THR A 26 1.83 -24.86 12.75
CA THR A 26 1.81 -24.98 11.28
C THR A 26 2.60 -26.17 10.72
N LEU A 27 3.75 -26.51 11.31
CA LEU A 27 4.56 -27.68 10.91
C LEU A 27 3.80 -29.02 11.08
N PRO A 28 3.19 -29.33 12.25
CA PRO A 28 2.35 -30.51 12.44
C PRO A 28 1.15 -30.59 11.48
N LEU A 29 0.58 -29.44 11.10
CA LEU A 29 -0.55 -29.33 10.18
C LEU A 29 -0.18 -29.76 8.76
N VAL A 30 0.98 -29.31 8.28
CA VAL A 30 1.50 -29.68 6.97
C VAL A 30 1.91 -31.15 6.94
N ASP A 31 2.55 -31.66 7.99
CA ASP A 31 2.87 -33.09 8.12
C ASP A 31 1.61 -33.97 8.09
N SER A 32 0.52 -33.49 8.70
CA SER A 32 -0.79 -34.16 8.67
C SER A 32 -1.41 -34.18 7.26
N TYR A 33 -1.18 -33.14 6.45
CA TYR A 33 -1.60 -33.12 5.04
C TYR A 33 -0.76 -34.06 4.17
N VAL A 34 0.56 -34.01 4.31
CA VAL A 34 1.50 -34.87 3.55
C VAL A 34 1.25 -36.34 3.87
N ASN A 35 1.05 -36.69 5.14
CA ASN A 35 0.75 -38.06 5.57
C ASN A 35 -0.68 -38.51 5.23
N GLY A 36 -1.53 -37.62 4.69
CA GLY A 36 -2.89 -37.94 4.23
C GLY A 36 -3.93 -38.05 5.33
N THR A 37 -3.63 -37.53 6.53
CA THR A 37 -4.57 -37.42 7.65
C THR A 37 -5.62 -36.33 7.39
N CYS A 38 -5.22 -35.27 6.68
CA CYS A 38 -6.10 -34.22 6.15
C CYS A 38 -5.96 -34.15 4.62
N ASN A 39 -7.05 -33.81 3.93
CA ASN A 39 -7.08 -33.62 2.48
C ASN A 39 -7.24 -32.15 2.05
N THR A 40 -7.36 -31.23 3.02
CA THR A 40 -7.39 -29.78 2.79
C THR A 40 -6.68 -29.08 3.95
N ILE A 41 -5.83 -28.12 3.62
CA ILE A 41 -5.18 -27.22 4.58
C ILE A 41 -5.61 -25.78 4.29
N PHE A 42 -5.86 -25.03 5.35
CA PHE A 42 -5.99 -23.58 5.29
C PHE A 42 -4.79 -22.99 6.03
N ALA A 43 -3.90 -22.32 5.29
CA ALA A 43 -2.64 -21.80 5.78
C ALA A 43 -2.22 -20.59 4.92
N ASP A 44 -1.17 -19.91 5.35
CA ASP A 44 -0.54 -18.84 4.59
C ASP A 44 -0.12 -19.30 3.18
N ASP A 45 -0.39 -18.47 2.16
CA ASP A 45 -0.15 -18.80 0.74
C ASP A 45 1.33 -19.04 0.44
N VAL A 46 2.22 -18.37 1.19
CA VAL A 46 3.66 -18.58 1.10
C VAL A 46 4.04 -19.98 1.59
N LEU A 47 3.50 -20.40 2.74
CA LEU A 47 3.73 -21.75 3.25
C LEU A 47 3.24 -22.80 2.26
N VAL A 48 2.02 -22.65 1.72
CA VAL A 48 1.47 -23.57 0.72
C VAL A 48 2.38 -23.65 -0.52
N THR A 49 2.90 -22.51 -0.98
CA THR A 49 3.81 -22.43 -2.13
C THR A 49 5.16 -23.10 -1.85
N PHE A 50 5.79 -22.81 -0.71
CA PHE A 50 7.06 -23.40 -0.29
C PHE A 50 6.96 -24.93 -0.21
N TYR A 51 5.91 -25.45 0.43
CA TYR A 51 5.71 -26.88 0.57
C TYR A 51 5.34 -27.58 -0.73
N SER A 52 4.57 -26.92 -1.61
CA SER A 52 4.26 -27.42 -2.95
C SER A 52 5.55 -27.63 -3.77
N ARG A 53 6.49 -26.66 -3.71
CA ARG A 53 7.79 -26.78 -4.37
C ARG A 53 8.66 -27.89 -3.78
N LYS A 54 8.76 -27.97 -2.45
CA LYS A 54 9.57 -28.99 -1.76
C LYS A 54 9.08 -30.42 -2.03
N ASN A 55 7.77 -30.60 -2.23
CA ASN A 55 7.14 -31.91 -2.42
C ASN A 55 6.69 -32.20 -3.86
N HIS A 56 7.14 -31.40 -4.84
CA HIS A 56 6.74 -31.48 -6.25
C HIS A 56 7.05 -32.83 -6.93
N ASN A 57 7.87 -33.67 -6.29
CA ASN A 57 8.23 -35.02 -6.74
C ASN A 57 7.30 -36.13 -6.19
N GLN A 58 6.34 -35.81 -5.31
CA GLN A 58 5.35 -36.78 -4.84
C GLN A 58 4.17 -36.87 -5.82
N ARG A 59 3.63 -38.08 -6.03
CA ARG A 59 2.54 -38.39 -7.01
C ARG A 59 1.18 -37.71 -6.74
N ARG A 60 1.09 -36.76 -5.80
CA ARG A 60 -0.17 -36.07 -5.45
C ARG A 60 -0.13 -34.67 -6.06
N GLN A 61 -1.08 -34.37 -6.94
CA GLN A 61 -1.32 -33.01 -7.41
C GLN A 61 -1.88 -32.19 -6.25
N ILE A 62 -1.10 -31.19 -5.80
CA ILE A 62 -1.55 -30.21 -4.81
C ILE A 62 -2.29 -29.10 -5.59
N PHE A 63 -3.54 -28.83 -5.20
CA PHE A 63 -4.34 -27.75 -5.75
C PHE A 63 -4.38 -26.61 -4.73
N SER A 64 -3.90 -25.43 -5.10
CA SER A 64 -4.09 -24.22 -4.29
C SER A 64 -5.43 -23.58 -4.65
N GLY A 65 -6.18 -23.13 -3.63
CA GLY A 65 -7.37 -22.33 -3.84
C GLY A 65 -7.02 -20.96 -4.42
N ASN A 66 -7.98 -20.29 -5.05
CA ASN A 66 -7.80 -18.92 -5.56
C ASN A 66 -8.35 -17.84 -4.60
N GLN A 67 -8.91 -18.26 -3.46
CA GLN A 67 -9.39 -17.37 -2.42
C GLN A 67 -8.37 -17.29 -1.30
N THR A 68 -7.73 -16.14 -1.18
CA THR A 68 -6.87 -15.80 -0.05
C THR A 68 -7.73 -15.15 1.03
N ALA A 69 -7.55 -15.55 2.29
CA ALA A 69 -8.06 -14.78 3.42
C ALA A 69 -6.86 -14.08 4.07
N MET A 70 -7.03 -12.80 4.39
CA MET A 70 -6.00 -12.01 5.04
C MET A 70 -5.76 -12.53 6.46
N ILE A 71 -4.49 -12.71 6.83
CA ILE A 71 -4.07 -12.85 8.22
C ILE A 71 -3.82 -11.43 8.74
N ASP A 72 -4.35 -11.11 9.92
CA ASP A 72 -4.34 -9.76 10.49
C ASP A 72 -2.94 -9.13 10.41
N PRO A 73 -2.78 -7.98 9.74
CA PRO A 73 -1.49 -7.33 9.63
C PRO A 73 -1.06 -6.84 11.01
N GLN A 74 0.14 -7.21 11.44
CA GLN A 74 0.71 -6.70 12.69
C GLN A 74 1.32 -5.32 12.44
N GLY A 75 1.01 -4.37 13.30
CA GLY A 75 1.52 -3.00 13.23
C GLY A 75 2.04 -2.52 14.58
N ILE A 76 2.93 -1.53 14.54
CA ILE A 76 3.34 -0.79 15.74
C ILE A 76 2.21 0.19 16.09
N VAL A 77 1.82 0.21 17.37
CA VAL A 77 0.82 1.15 17.89
C VAL A 77 1.54 2.23 18.69
N THR A 78 1.40 3.48 18.27
CA THR A 78 1.88 4.67 18.99
C THR A 78 0.70 5.44 19.58
N ARG A 79 0.99 6.47 20.39
CA ARG A 79 -0.06 7.38 20.86
C ARG A 79 -0.42 8.36 19.74
N GLY A 80 -1.70 8.68 19.58
CA GLY A 80 -2.18 9.59 18.53
C GLY A 80 -1.73 11.04 18.69
N ASP A 81 -1.43 11.47 19.91
CA ASP A 81 -0.98 12.82 20.25
C ASP A 81 0.51 13.09 19.96
N ASP A 82 1.25 12.08 19.50
CA ASP A 82 2.69 12.14 19.21
C ASP A 82 2.98 11.60 17.80
N ARG A 83 2.64 12.42 16.80
CA ARG A 83 2.80 12.09 15.38
C ARG A 83 4.25 11.92 14.98
N GLU A 84 5.12 12.83 15.40
CA GLU A 84 6.57 12.72 15.14
C GLU A 84 7.13 11.37 15.61
N PHE A 85 6.70 10.86 16.77
CA PHE A 85 7.09 9.52 17.23
C PHE A 85 6.50 8.39 16.36
N ALA A 86 5.27 8.53 15.88
CA ALA A 86 4.66 7.58 14.94
C ALA A 86 5.43 7.49 13.62
N ASP A 87 5.91 8.62 13.11
CA ASP A 87 6.69 8.69 11.86
C ASP A 87 8.07 8.06 12.08
N VAL A 88 8.73 8.37 13.20
CA VAL A 88 10.00 7.71 13.59
C VAL A 88 9.82 6.19 13.62
N MET A 89 8.77 5.66 14.25
CA MET A 89 8.52 4.22 14.29
C MET A 89 8.26 3.63 12.89
N SER A 90 7.52 4.34 12.05
CA SER A 90 7.25 3.93 10.66
C SER A 90 8.54 3.88 9.84
N TRP A 91 9.42 4.86 9.97
CA TRP A 91 10.71 4.91 9.28
C TRP A 91 11.73 3.89 9.80
N VAL A 92 11.66 3.50 11.08
CA VAL A 92 12.45 2.37 11.59
C VAL A 92 12.05 1.06 10.90
N ILE A 93 10.75 0.81 10.71
CA ILE A 93 10.27 -0.37 9.96
C ILE A 93 10.72 -0.27 8.50
N ASN A 94 10.51 0.87 7.85
CA ASN A 94 10.94 1.07 6.46
C ASN A 94 12.44 0.88 6.29
N ALA A 95 13.27 1.32 7.23
CA ALA A 95 14.71 1.09 7.21
C ALA A 95 15.07 -0.40 7.36
N ALA A 96 14.37 -1.15 8.23
CA ALA A 96 14.58 -2.59 8.34
C ALA A 96 14.21 -3.34 7.04
N ILE A 97 13.10 -2.96 6.41
CA ILE A 97 12.66 -3.50 5.11
C ILE A 97 13.68 -3.13 4.02
N TYR A 98 14.11 -1.87 3.99
CA TYR A 98 15.14 -1.39 3.07
C TYR A 98 16.45 -2.17 3.24
N GLY A 99 16.86 -2.43 4.48
CA GLY A 99 18.01 -3.26 4.78
C GLY A 99 17.92 -4.65 4.17
N GLU A 100 16.76 -5.31 4.27
CA GLU A 100 16.54 -6.62 3.66
C GLU A 100 16.65 -6.55 2.14
N GLU A 101 15.97 -5.59 1.51
CA GLU A 101 15.97 -5.40 0.05
C GLU A 101 17.37 -5.11 -0.51
N GLN A 102 18.18 -4.34 0.22
CA GLN A 102 19.56 -4.05 -0.16
C GLN A 102 20.56 -5.11 0.31
N ASN A 103 20.08 -6.20 0.95
CA ASN A 103 20.93 -7.22 1.56
C ASN A 103 21.95 -6.63 2.55
N ILE A 104 21.56 -5.57 3.24
CA ILE A 104 22.26 -4.91 4.34
C ILE A 104 21.71 -5.51 5.64
N SER A 105 22.58 -6.13 6.43
CA SER A 105 22.23 -6.78 7.70
C SER A 105 23.04 -6.16 8.84
N LYS A 106 22.91 -6.75 10.04
CA LYS A 106 23.64 -6.36 11.24
C LYS A 106 25.15 -6.22 10.96
N ASN A 107 25.69 -5.05 11.28
CA ASN A 107 27.10 -4.75 11.13
C ASN A 107 27.61 -4.03 12.40
N PRO A 108 28.23 -4.75 13.36
CA PRO A 108 28.70 -4.18 14.62
C PRO A 108 29.70 -3.04 14.46
N SER A 109 30.45 -2.98 13.35
CA SER A 109 31.40 -1.90 13.10
C SER A 109 30.69 -0.57 12.79
N LEU A 110 29.52 -0.62 12.15
CA LEU A 110 28.70 0.55 11.82
C LEU A 110 27.66 0.87 12.91
N CYS A 111 27.39 -0.06 13.82
CA CYS A 111 26.58 0.16 15.02
C CYS A 111 27.36 0.98 16.06
N GLN A 112 27.51 2.29 15.83
CA GLN A 112 28.15 3.21 16.76
C GLN A 112 27.11 4.15 17.39
N PRO A 113 27.20 4.43 18.71
CA PRO A 113 26.34 5.42 19.33
C PRO A 113 26.65 6.81 18.78
N TYR A 114 25.66 7.70 18.79
CA TYR A 114 25.89 9.11 18.46
C TYR A 114 26.87 9.76 19.45
N ASP A 115 27.81 10.54 18.94
CA ASP A 115 28.65 11.43 19.75
C ASP A 115 27.80 12.50 20.47
N SER A 116 26.69 12.90 19.85
CA SER A 116 25.68 13.78 20.43
C SER A 116 24.31 13.36 19.93
N PRO A 117 23.31 13.17 20.82
CA PRO A 117 21.99 12.72 20.41
C PRO A 117 21.34 13.65 19.36
N PRO A 118 20.65 13.09 18.35
CA PRO A 118 19.81 13.86 17.43
C PRO A 118 18.82 14.74 18.19
N THR A 119 18.60 15.96 17.70
CA THR A 119 17.69 16.93 18.32
C THR A 119 16.33 17.01 17.64
N ALA A 120 16.21 16.39 16.47
CA ALA A 120 14.98 16.26 15.70
C ALA A 120 14.89 14.89 15.01
N SER A 121 13.67 14.43 14.72
CA SER A 121 13.41 13.17 14.02
C SER A 121 14.10 13.04 12.66
N TYR A 122 14.16 14.12 11.87
CA TYR A 122 14.85 14.14 10.57
C TYR A 122 16.39 14.01 10.66
N GLU A 123 16.98 14.13 11.87
CA GLU A 123 18.42 13.95 12.12
C GLU A 123 18.77 12.50 12.51
N ILE A 124 17.76 11.65 12.73
CA ILE A 124 17.97 10.25 13.10
C ILE A 124 18.56 9.48 11.91
N ASP A 125 19.62 8.72 12.18
CA ASP A 125 20.16 7.72 11.26
C ASP A 125 19.40 6.41 11.46
N TYR A 126 18.35 6.23 10.65
CA TYR A 126 17.50 5.05 10.71
C TYR A 126 18.22 3.75 10.34
N MET A 127 19.35 3.82 9.61
CA MET A 127 20.16 2.64 9.31
C MET A 127 20.91 2.12 10.53
N LEU A 128 21.08 2.93 11.58
CA LEU A 128 21.68 2.48 12.83
C LEU A 128 20.88 1.34 13.46
N ALA A 129 19.54 1.37 13.37
CA ALA A 129 18.69 0.27 13.82
C ALA A 129 19.01 -1.04 13.08
N VAL A 130 19.19 -0.96 11.76
CA VAL A 130 19.54 -2.10 10.90
C VAL A 130 20.93 -2.64 11.26
N TYR A 131 21.94 -1.77 11.41
CA TYR A 131 23.29 -2.20 11.74
C TYR A 131 23.41 -2.81 13.14
N CYS A 132 22.63 -2.34 14.10
CA CYS A 132 22.67 -2.80 15.48
C CYS A 132 21.83 -4.06 15.73
N VAL A 133 20.61 -4.09 15.21
CA VAL A 133 19.62 -5.14 15.51
C VAL A 133 19.55 -6.16 14.38
N GLY A 134 19.57 -5.70 13.13
CA GLY A 134 19.39 -6.51 11.93
C GLY A 134 18.33 -5.91 11.02
N ASN A 135 18.25 -6.40 9.78
CA ASN A 135 17.19 -6.05 8.86
C ASN A 135 15.88 -6.80 9.16
N TYR A 136 14.84 -6.58 8.34
CA TYR A 136 13.54 -7.18 8.57
C TYR A 136 13.55 -8.72 8.55
N MET A 137 14.40 -9.34 7.72
CA MET A 137 14.63 -10.79 7.72
C MET A 137 15.29 -11.26 9.03
N ASP A 138 16.33 -10.55 9.50
CA ASP A 138 17.04 -10.90 10.73
C ASP A 138 16.13 -10.85 11.97
N VAL A 139 15.16 -9.92 11.99
CA VAL A 139 14.25 -9.71 13.11
C VAL A 139 13.03 -10.64 13.06
N SER A 140 12.60 -11.06 11.88
CA SER A 140 11.40 -11.88 11.74
C SER A 140 11.60 -13.38 12.01
N ASP A 141 12.85 -13.87 12.03
CA ASP A 141 13.20 -15.29 12.30
C ASP A 141 12.44 -16.31 11.41
N GLU A 142 11.92 -15.87 10.26
CA GLU A 142 11.13 -16.69 9.34
C GLU A 142 12.05 -17.37 8.30
N GLU A 143 12.34 -18.66 8.53
CA GLU A 143 13.04 -19.49 7.53
C GLU A 143 12.30 -19.49 6.18
N GLY A 144 13.00 -19.10 5.11
CA GLY A 144 12.50 -19.16 3.73
C GLY A 144 12.09 -17.82 3.10
N ARG A 145 12.11 -16.70 3.86
CA ARG A 145 11.69 -15.37 3.37
C ARG A 145 12.42 -14.87 2.12
N GLY A 146 13.72 -15.14 2.01
CA GLY A 146 14.51 -14.72 0.86
C GLY A 146 14.08 -15.34 -0.48
N GLU A 147 13.38 -16.48 -0.48
CA GLU A 147 12.75 -17.02 -1.70
C GLU A 147 11.34 -16.42 -1.97
N MET A 148 10.72 -15.82 -0.95
CA MET A 148 9.37 -15.24 -0.99
C MET A 148 9.33 -13.86 -1.64
N ASN A 149 10.40 -13.06 -1.51
CA ASN A 149 10.51 -11.76 -2.20
C ASN A 149 10.50 -11.88 -3.73
N ARG A 150 10.55 -13.13 -4.25
CA ARG A 150 10.47 -13.48 -5.68
C ARG A 150 9.07 -13.89 -6.15
N ILE A 151 8.06 -13.86 -5.27
CA ILE A 151 6.71 -14.39 -5.55
C ILE A 151 5.79 -13.36 -6.23
N ASN A 152 6.19 -12.09 -6.36
CA ASN A 152 5.38 -11.12 -7.11
C ASN A 152 5.46 -11.38 -8.63
N ASN A 153 4.44 -12.05 -9.18
CA ASN A 153 4.27 -12.31 -10.61
C ASN A 153 3.37 -11.26 -11.30
N GLY A 154 3.43 -10.00 -10.86
CA GLY A 154 2.71 -8.89 -11.49
C GLY A 154 1.24 -8.73 -11.07
N THR A 155 0.89 -9.12 -9.84
CA THR A 155 -0.42 -8.78 -9.23
C THR A 155 -0.25 -7.58 -8.30
N SER A 156 -1.21 -6.64 -8.28
CA SER A 156 -1.13 -5.46 -7.41
C SER A 156 -0.92 -5.86 -5.94
N MET A 157 0.13 -5.31 -5.31
CA MET A 157 0.54 -5.59 -3.93
C MET A 157 -0.23 -4.78 -2.89
N VAL A 158 -1.37 -4.18 -3.24
CA VAL A 158 -2.20 -3.51 -2.23
C VAL A 158 -2.87 -4.57 -1.38
N LEU A 159 -2.30 -4.84 -0.21
CA LEU A 159 -2.89 -5.74 0.77
C LEU A 159 -4.21 -5.11 1.26
N PRO A 160 -5.34 -5.76 1.00
CA PRO A 160 -6.64 -5.21 1.32
C PRO A 160 -6.87 -5.25 2.82
N THR A 161 -6.96 -4.09 3.48
CA THR A 161 -7.22 -4.02 4.92
C THR A 161 -8.70 -4.30 5.21
N THR A 162 -8.97 -5.22 6.13
CA THR A 162 -10.32 -5.45 6.64
C THR A 162 -10.73 -4.31 7.57
N PHE A 163 -11.92 -3.76 7.34
CA PHE A 163 -12.51 -2.80 8.27
C PHE A 163 -13.27 -3.57 9.35
N ASP A 164 -12.94 -3.29 10.60
CA ASP A 164 -13.72 -3.77 11.75
C ASP A 164 -14.87 -2.79 12.05
N VAL A 165 -15.32 -2.69 13.30
CA VAL A 165 -16.41 -1.78 13.69
C VAL A 165 -16.01 -0.31 13.52
N LEU A 166 -16.54 0.33 12.47
CA LEU A 166 -16.39 1.76 12.17
C LEU A 166 -17.60 2.60 12.61
N ALA A 167 -18.57 1.99 13.30
CA ALA A 167 -19.76 2.64 13.80
C ALA A 167 -19.59 3.02 15.27
N ASP A 168 -19.66 4.32 15.58
CA ASP A 168 -19.82 4.86 16.92
C ASP A 168 -21.26 5.35 17.13
N PRO A 169 -22.02 4.78 18.08
CA PRO A 169 -23.38 5.23 18.40
C PRO A 169 -23.42 6.62 19.06
N ASN A 170 -22.30 7.11 19.59
CA ASN A 170 -22.17 8.42 20.23
C ASN A 170 -21.54 9.47 19.30
N ALA A 171 -21.37 9.15 18.01
CA ALA A 171 -20.75 10.04 17.05
C ALA A 171 -21.45 11.40 16.96
N GLU A 172 -20.72 12.46 17.28
CA GLU A 172 -21.15 13.84 17.05
C GLU A 172 -21.02 14.21 15.56
N SER A 173 -21.32 15.45 15.20
CA SER A 173 -21.04 15.94 13.84
C SER A 173 -19.54 16.06 13.58
N VAL A 174 -19.13 15.96 12.31
CA VAL A 174 -17.74 16.23 11.91
C VAL A 174 -17.18 17.53 12.51
N GLN A 175 -15.90 17.52 12.86
CA GLN A 175 -15.14 18.68 13.36
C GLN A 175 -13.88 18.91 12.50
N GLY A 176 -13.08 19.91 12.85
CA GLY A 176 -11.78 20.16 12.22
C GLY A 176 -11.85 20.44 10.72
N THR A 177 -10.87 19.92 9.98
CA THR A 177 -10.69 20.08 8.54
C THR A 177 -11.87 19.49 7.76
N LEU A 178 -12.47 18.38 8.21
CA LEU A 178 -13.69 17.82 7.61
C LEU A 178 -14.86 18.80 7.67
N ALA A 179 -15.08 19.44 8.81
CA ALA A 179 -16.12 20.45 8.96
C ALA A 179 -15.83 21.69 8.10
N ALA A 180 -14.57 22.12 8.03
CA ALA A 180 -14.13 23.25 7.23
C ALA A 180 -14.37 23.01 5.72
N ILE A 181 -14.00 21.85 5.19
CA ILE A 181 -14.22 21.47 3.77
C ILE A 181 -15.71 21.40 3.47
N ARG A 182 -16.52 20.82 4.36
CA ARG A 182 -17.98 20.76 4.19
C ARG A 182 -18.62 22.14 4.22
N SER A 183 -18.16 23.04 5.10
CA SER A 183 -18.62 24.42 5.11
C SER A 183 -18.16 25.20 3.87
N LYS A 184 -16.97 24.91 3.35
CA LYS A 184 -16.45 25.44 2.07
C LYS A 184 -17.26 24.93 0.89
N GLY A 185 -17.87 23.75 1.01
CA GLY A 185 -18.70 23.11 -0.01
C GLY A 185 -17.92 22.63 -1.22
N ARG A 186 -16.59 22.47 -1.10
CA ARG A 186 -15.71 21.99 -2.17
C ARG A 186 -14.43 21.41 -1.57
N LEU A 187 -13.89 20.34 -2.16
CA LEU A 187 -12.54 19.84 -1.90
C LEU A 187 -11.54 20.45 -2.89
N ASP A 188 -10.44 21.02 -2.41
CA ASP A 188 -9.31 21.46 -3.24
C ASP A 188 -8.22 20.37 -3.19
N CYS A 189 -8.07 19.60 -4.27
CA CYS A 189 -7.15 18.47 -4.36
C CYS A 189 -5.98 18.80 -5.29
N GLY A 190 -4.76 18.80 -4.76
CA GLY A 190 -3.54 18.84 -5.56
C GLY A 190 -3.30 17.48 -6.23
N VAL A 191 -2.84 17.48 -7.48
CA VAL A 191 -2.47 16.26 -8.21
C VAL A 191 -1.04 16.41 -8.72
N VAL A 192 -0.15 15.53 -8.26
CA VAL A 192 1.22 15.49 -8.76
C VAL A 192 1.20 14.98 -10.20
N VAL A 193 1.81 15.73 -11.11
CA VAL A 193 1.96 15.38 -12.51
C VAL A 193 3.44 15.39 -12.92
N PRO A 194 3.86 14.56 -13.89
CA PRO A 194 5.23 14.59 -14.40
C PRO A 194 5.58 15.96 -14.99
N THR A 195 6.83 16.39 -14.81
CA THR A 195 7.36 17.71 -15.18
C THR A 195 7.21 18.09 -16.65
N ASP A 196 7.07 17.11 -17.54
CA ASP A 196 7.06 17.31 -19.00
C ASP A 196 5.66 17.26 -19.64
N VAL A 197 4.60 17.16 -18.85
CA VAL A 197 3.25 16.93 -19.39
C VAL A 197 2.26 18.01 -18.96
N ASN A 198 1.79 18.80 -19.93
CA ASN A 198 0.64 19.66 -19.75
C ASN A 198 -0.65 18.82 -19.87
N VAL A 199 -1.09 18.24 -18.74
CA VAL A 199 -2.23 17.32 -18.69
C VAL A 199 -3.52 18.04 -18.32
N SER A 200 -4.59 17.85 -19.10
CA SER A 200 -5.96 18.07 -18.61
C SER A 200 -6.28 17.02 -17.56
N LEU A 201 -6.30 17.41 -16.28
CA LEU A 201 -6.64 16.50 -15.19
C LEU A 201 -8.04 15.88 -15.32
N MET A 202 -8.94 16.52 -16.07
CA MET A 202 -10.30 16.00 -16.29
C MET A 202 -10.34 14.74 -17.14
N ASP A 203 -9.40 14.62 -18.09
CA ASP A 203 -9.34 13.53 -19.07
C ASP A 203 -8.13 12.61 -18.85
N ALA A 204 -7.40 12.81 -17.75
CA ALA A 204 -6.21 12.05 -17.42
C ALA A 204 -6.51 10.55 -17.26
N LYS A 205 -5.57 9.72 -17.74
CA LYS A 205 -5.56 8.25 -17.63
C LYS A 205 -4.27 7.79 -16.96
N GLY A 206 -4.09 6.48 -16.80
CA GLY A 206 -2.95 5.91 -16.11
C GLY A 206 -2.87 6.35 -14.64
N ALA A 207 -1.66 6.44 -14.11
CA ALA A 207 -1.43 6.80 -12.70
C ALA A 207 -2.05 8.15 -12.30
N ILE A 208 -2.02 9.16 -13.20
CA ILE A 208 -2.64 10.47 -12.95
C ILE A 208 -4.16 10.33 -12.86
N GLY A 209 -4.77 9.57 -13.78
CA GLY A 209 -6.21 9.29 -13.75
C GLY A 209 -6.64 8.55 -12.48
N VAL A 210 -5.80 7.63 -11.98
CA VAL A 210 -6.02 6.98 -10.68
C VAL A 210 -5.96 7.98 -9.54
N SER A 211 -4.95 8.86 -9.48
CA SER A 211 -4.88 9.93 -8.47
C SER A 211 -6.10 10.86 -8.51
N VAL A 212 -6.57 11.22 -9.70
CA VAL A 212 -7.82 11.98 -9.89
C VAL A 212 -9.03 11.20 -9.40
N SER A 213 -9.05 9.88 -9.57
CA SER A 213 -10.11 9.01 -9.06
C SER A 213 -10.14 9.03 -7.53
N TYR A 214 -8.99 8.96 -6.87
CA TYR A 214 -8.90 9.10 -5.40
C TYR A 214 -9.31 10.49 -4.90
N CYS A 215 -8.94 11.57 -5.59
CA CYS A 215 -9.48 12.91 -5.31
C CYS A 215 -11.02 12.93 -5.37
N LYS A 216 -11.62 12.30 -6.39
CA LYS A 216 -13.08 12.20 -6.56
C LYS A 216 -13.74 11.33 -5.48
N ALA A 217 -13.12 10.21 -5.11
CA ALA A 217 -13.56 9.36 -4.00
C ALA A 217 -13.62 10.15 -2.69
N LEU A 218 -12.59 10.95 -2.40
CA LEU A 218 -12.54 11.78 -1.21
C LEU A 218 -13.59 12.90 -1.23
N SER A 219 -13.77 13.56 -2.37
CA SER A 219 -14.84 14.55 -2.54
C SER A 219 -16.21 13.93 -2.26
N ALA A 220 -16.51 12.77 -2.85
CA ALA A 220 -17.77 12.07 -2.62
C ALA A 220 -17.93 11.67 -1.15
N ALA A 221 -16.88 11.17 -0.51
CA ALA A 221 -16.89 10.78 0.90
C ALA A 221 -17.20 11.97 1.83
N ILE A 222 -16.59 13.13 1.57
CA ILE A 222 -16.75 14.33 2.41
C ILE A 222 -18.06 15.07 2.10
N LEU A 223 -18.53 15.07 0.85
CA LEU A 223 -19.62 15.92 0.36
C LEU A 223 -20.89 15.13 -0.01
N ASN A 224 -21.12 13.99 0.64
CA ASN A 224 -22.32 13.15 0.51
C ASN A 224 -22.61 12.75 -0.96
N GLY A 225 -21.59 12.25 -1.66
CA GLY A 225 -21.67 11.81 -3.05
C GLY A 225 -21.46 12.89 -4.11
N ASP A 226 -21.17 14.14 -3.72
CA ASP A 226 -20.90 15.20 -4.70
C ASP A 226 -19.45 15.16 -5.23
N VAL A 227 -19.31 14.87 -6.52
CA VAL A 227 -18.04 14.90 -7.26
C VAL A 227 -17.83 16.12 -8.14
N LYS A 228 -18.83 16.98 -8.26
CA LYS A 228 -18.70 18.24 -9.01
C LYS A 228 -18.09 19.33 -8.14
N SER A 229 -18.25 19.21 -6.83
CA SER A 229 -17.67 20.09 -5.82
C SER A 229 -16.21 19.73 -5.52
N ILE A 230 -15.38 19.70 -6.56
CA ILE A 230 -13.94 19.48 -6.45
C ILE A 230 -13.17 20.46 -7.36
N ARG A 231 -12.05 20.98 -6.86
CA ARG A 231 -11.06 21.75 -7.64
C ARG A 231 -9.77 20.93 -7.70
N LEU A 232 -9.38 20.54 -8.90
CA LEU A 232 -8.13 19.81 -9.16
C LEU A 232 -7.04 20.79 -9.57
N LEU A 233 -5.88 20.75 -8.90
CA LEU A 233 -4.74 21.64 -9.16
C LEU A 233 -3.49 20.79 -9.48
N PRO A 234 -2.89 20.92 -10.68
CA PRO A 234 -1.68 20.16 -11.02
C PRO A 234 -0.43 20.76 -10.37
N TYR A 235 0.48 19.91 -9.89
CA TYR A 235 1.78 20.30 -9.34
C TYR A 235 2.92 19.51 -9.99
N LEU A 236 4.01 20.20 -10.33
CA LEU A 236 5.16 19.63 -11.01
C LEU A 236 6.14 19.07 -9.96
N GLY A 237 5.83 17.88 -9.44
CA GLY A 237 6.65 17.19 -8.45
C GLY A 237 6.27 17.48 -6.99
N GLU A 238 6.97 16.79 -6.08
CA GLU A 238 6.59 16.73 -4.66
C GLU A 238 6.75 18.06 -3.94
N SER A 239 7.88 18.75 -4.13
CA SER A 239 8.21 19.98 -3.39
C SER A 239 7.09 21.03 -3.50
N ASP A 240 6.68 21.34 -4.73
CA ASP A 240 5.63 22.34 -4.97
C ASP A 240 4.27 21.90 -4.41
N SER A 241 3.98 20.60 -4.46
CA SER A 241 2.73 20.04 -3.96
C SER A 241 2.66 20.05 -2.42
N VAL A 242 3.77 19.73 -1.75
CA VAL A 242 3.91 19.76 -0.29
C VAL A 242 3.88 21.19 0.23
N GLU A 243 4.52 22.13 -0.46
CA GLU A 243 4.43 23.56 -0.13
C GLU A 243 2.98 24.06 -0.19
N ALA A 244 2.27 23.74 -1.28
CA ALA A 244 0.85 24.09 -1.44
C ALA A 244 -0.09 23.41 -0.42
N LEU A 245 0.31 22.24 0.11
CA LEU A 245 -0.42 21.57 1.18
C LEU A 245 -0.20 22.27 2.52
N ASN A 246 1.07 22.60 2.81
CA ASN A 246 1.49 23.26 4.05
C ASN A 246 0.98 24.69 4.18
N ASP A 247 0.88 25.45 3.08
CA ASP A 247 0.34 26.80 3.08
C ASP A 247 -1.20 26.88 3.02
N GLY A 248 -1.87 25.72 2.84
CA GLY A 248 -3.32 25.60 2.77
C GLY A 248 -3.94 25.94 1.42
N THR A 249 -3.14 26.06 0.35
CA THR A 249 -3.63 26.22 -1.03
C THR A 249 -4.48 25.03 -1.48
N VAL A 250 -4.09 23.81 -1.05
CA VAL A 250 -4.87 22.57 -1.20
C VAL A 250 -5.19 21.94 0.15
N ASP A 251 -6.27 21.18 0.20
CA ASP A 251 -6.67 20.41 1.40
C ASP A 251 -5.92 19.08 1.47
N VAL A 252 -5.55 18.52 0.32
CA VAL A 252 -4.89 17.21 0.16
C VAL A 252 -4.10 17.19 -1.14
N VAL A 253 -3.06 16.36 -1.22
CA VAL A 253 -2.35 16.05 -2.47
C VAL A 253 -2.56 14.58 -2.81
N ALA A 254 -2.85 14.27 -4.07
CA ALA A 254 -2.90 12.92 -4.62
C ALA A 254 -1.76 12.71 -5.63
N GLY A 255 -1.25 11.49 -5.69
CA GLY A 255 -0.12 11.14 -6.55
C GLY A 255 1.23 11.41 -5.89
N ALA A 256 1.24 11.75 -4.61
CA ALA A 256 2.44 12.08 -3.87
C ALA A 256 3.26 10.81 -3.61
N LYS A 257 4.56 10.91 -3.81
CA LYS A 257 5.52 9.86 -3.47
C LYS A 257 5.86 9.96 -1.99
N ALA A 258 5.61 8.90 -1.23
CA ALA A 258 5.97 8.85 0.17
C ALA A 258 7.51 8.95 0.34
N GLN A 259 7.97 10.04 0.91
CA GLN A 259 9.40 10.32 1.11
C GLN A 259 9.65 10.82 2.52
N MET A 260 10.68 10.27 3.16
CA MET A 260 11.07 10.56 4.55
C MET A 260 11.27 12.05 4.81
N GLN A 261 11.87 12.76 3.85
CA GLN A 261 12.14 14.19 3.99
C GLN A 261 10.88 15.06 4.09
N TYR A 262 9.76 14.60 3.54
CA TYR A 262 8.49 15.33 3.60
C TYR A 262 7.64 14.84 4.77
N ASP A 263 7.71 13.54 5.10
CA ASP A 263 7.01 12.95 6.25
C ASP A 263 7.55 13.52 7.57
N LEU A 264 8.88 13.49 7.77
CA LEU A 264 9.51 14.06 8.98
C LEU A 264 9.60 15.59 8.97
N GLY A 265 9.35 16.21 7.82
CA GLY A 265 9.58 17.64 7.60
C GLY A 265 11.05 18.05 7.73
N GLY A 266 11.27 19.31 8.08
CA GLY A 266 12.60 19.89 8.22
C GLY A 266 12.65 21.09 9.16
N PRO A 267 13.79 21.78 9.29
CA PRO A 267 13.93 22.92 10.19
C PRO A 267 12.88 24.01 9.90
N GLY A 268 11.89 24.13 10.79
CA GLY A 268 10.78 25.10 10.65
C GLY A 268 9.75 24.76 9.57
N VAL A 269 9.79 23.54 9.01
CA VAL A 269 8.84 23.03 8.02
C VAL A 269 8.14 21.81 8.62
N PRO A 270 6.81 21.84 8.81
CA PRO A 270 6.09 20.70 9.36
C PRO A 270 6.11 19.50 8.40
N GLY A 271 5.98 18.31 8.99
CA GLY A 271 5.76 17.06 8.26
C GLY A 271 4.40 17.02 7.56
N VAL A 272 4.28 16.08 6.63
CA VAL A 272 3.00 15.73 5.99
C VAL A 272 2.75 14.25 6.13
N PHE A 273 1.51 13.89 6.44
CA PHE A 273 1.10 12.50 6.57
C PHE A 273 0.83 11.89 5.20
N PHE A 274 1.50 10.79 4.88
CA PHE A 274 1.19 9.96 3.71
C PHE A 274 0.22 8.83 4.05
N THR A 275 -0.81 8.63 3.23
CA THR A 275 -1.72 7.48 3.35
C THR A 275 -1.02 6.18 2.98
N ALA A 276 -1.71 5.06 3.23
CA ALA A 276 -1.39 3.80 2.56
C ALA A 276 -1.28 4.02 1.04
N PRO A 277 -0.30 3.39 0.37
CA PRO A 277 -0.14 3.51 -1.07
C PRO A 277 -1.28 2.81 -1.79
N TYR A 278 -1.85 3.51 -2.77
CA TYR A 278 -2.87 2.95 -3.66
C TYR A 278 -2.30 2.52 -5.02
N LEU A 279 -1.06 2.91 -5.32
CA LEU A 279 -0.34 2.48 -6.51
C LEU A 279 1.13 2.23 -6.15
N TYR A 280 1.64 1.10 -6.64
CA TYR A 280 3.06 0.81 -6.67
C TYR A 280 3.48 0.83 -8.14
N GLY A 281 4.52 1.58 -8.47
CA GLY A 281 4.95 1.74 -9.86
C GLY A 281 6.46 1.82 -9.97
N ASN A 282 6.99 1.47 -11.13
CA ASN A 282 8.38 1.73 -11.46
C ASN A 282 8.44 2.88 -12.48
N GLU A 283 9.24 3.91 -12.19
CA GLU A 283 9.44 5.04 -13.10
C GLU A 283 10.48 4.75 -14.18
N THR A 284 11.47 3.90 -13.90
CA THR A 284 12.47 3.43 -14.88
C THR A 284 13.00 2.04 -14.50
N ALA A 285 13.40 1.19 -15.45
CA ALA A 285 13.94 -0.15 -15.15
C ALA A 285 15.16 -0.18 -14.18
N SER A 286 15.73 0.99 -13.86
CA SER A 286 16.88 1.22 -12.96
C SER A 286 16.52 1.85 -11.61
N GLU A 287 15.30 2.33 -11.40
CA GLU A 287 14.88 2.95 -10.14
C GLU A 287 13.94 2.05 -9.35
N GLY A 288 13.88 2.30 -8.04
CA GLY A 288 13.02 1.55 -7.15
C GLY A 288 11.53 1.81 -7.36
N VAL A 289 10.71 0.85 -6.96
CA VAL A 289 9.26 0.94 -6.74
C VAL A 289 8.93 2.22 -5.99
N THR A 290 8.24 3.11 -6.69
CA THR A 290 7.61 4.31 -6.15
C THR A 290 6.29 3.95 -5.48
N MET A 291 6.12 4.41 -4.24
CA MET A 291 4.86 4.34 -3.49
C MET A 291 4.05 5.60 -3.77
N VAL A 292 2.93 5.46 -4.48
CA VAL A 292 2.04 6.57 -4.80
C VAL A 292 0.89 6.59 -3.80
N THR A 293 0.73 7.73 -3.15
CA THR A 293 -0.12 7.94 -1.98
C THR A 293 -0.98 9.22 -2.11
N MET A 294 -1.86 9.46 -1.14
CA MET A 294 -2.32 10.81 -0.84
C MET A 294 -1.53 11.38 0.34
N ALA A 295 -1.39 12.71 0.39
CA ALA A 295 -0.75 13.42 1.50
C ALA A 295 -1.68 14.47 2.11
N THR A 296 -1.67 14.58 3.44
CA THR A 296 -2.40 15.60 4.21
C THR A 296 -1.45 16.33 5.16
N ARG A 297 -1.84 17.53 5.63
CA ARG A 297 -1.17 18.12 6.79
C ARG A 297 -1.41 17.26 8.03
N GLU A 298 -0.47 17.28 8.97
CA GLU A 298 -0.52 16.53 10.23
C GLU A 298 -1.24 17.25 11.37
N ASP A 299 -1.71 18.47 11.13
CA ASP A 299 -2.38 19.32 12.12
C ASP A 299 -3.79 18.85 12.50
N ASP A 300 -4.32 17.84 11.80
CA ASP A 300 -5.63 17.23 12.05
C ASP A 300 -5.57 15.70 11.89
N GLU A 301 -5.36 15.01 13.02
CA GLU A 301 -5.26 13.55 13.10
C GLU A 301 -6.50 12.84 12.55
N MET A 302 -7.69 13.38 12.83
CA MET A 302 -8.95 12.80 12.38
C MET A 302 -9.11 12.92 10.87
N PHE A 303 -8.68 14.04 10.29
CA PHE A 303 -8.67 14.20 8.85
C PHE A 303 -7.66 13.26 8.18
N CYS A 304 -6.43 13.14 8.70
CA CYS A 304 -5.42 12.20 8.19
C CYS A 304 -5.97 10.76 8.15
N SER A 305 -6.54 10.31 9.27
CA SER A 305 -7.11 8.97 9.42
C SER A 305 -8.32 8.76 8.50
N PHE A 306 -9.16 9.78 8.31
CA PHE A 306 -10.29 9.71 7.39
C PHE A 306 -9.83 9.57 5.93
N VAL A 307 -8.86 10.38 5.50
CA VAL A 307 -8.32 10.32 4.13
C VAL A 307 -7.68 8.95 3.88
N ASN A 308 -6.90 8.44 4.84
CA ASN A 308 -6.34 7.09 4.75
C ASN A 308 -7.43 6.00 4.62
N LEU A 309 -8.52 6.11 5.39
CA LEU A 309 -9.63 5.16 5.31
C LEU A 309 -10.31 5.21 3.93
N VAL A 310 -10.51 6.40 3.35
CA VAL A 310 -11.07 6.54 2.00
C VAL A 310 -10.14 5.94 0.95
N VAL A 311 -8.81 6.08 1.11
CA VAL A 311 -7.82 5.44 0.22
C VAL A 311 -7.89 3.91 0.29
N LEU A 312 -8.14 3.33 1.46
CA LEU A 312 -8.27 1.87 1.62
C LEU A 312 -9.61 1.31 1.13
N ALA A 313 -10.64 2.15 0.98
CA ALA A 313 -12.00 1.70 0.71
C ALA A 313 -12.19 0.94 -0.62
N PRO A 314 -11.58 1.34 -1.75
CA PRO A 314 -11.68 0.58 -3.00
C PRO A 314 -11.07 -0.83 -2.88
N SER A 315 -9.99 -1.00 -2.12
CA SER A 315 -9.35 -2.30 -1.87
C SER A 315 -10.21 -3.19 -0.98
N HIS A 316 -10.82 -2.61 0.06
CA HIS A 316 -11.82 -3.30 0.87
C HIS A 316 -13.00 -3.78 0.01
N ALA A 317 -13.53 -2.91 -0.84
CA ALA A 317 -14.62 -3.23 -1.76
C ALA A 317 -14.26 -4.37 -2.71
N GLN A 318 -13.02 -4.36 -3.23
CA GLN A 318 -12.51 -5.41 -4.11
C GLN A 318 -12.55 -6.80 -3.48
N VAL A 319 -12.08 -6.94 -2.24
CA VAL A 319 -12.06 -8.24 -1.54
C VAL A 319 -13.45 -8.76 -1.23
N HIS A 320 -14.38 -7.85 -0.91
CA HIS A 320 -15.75 -8.21 -0.57
C HIS A 320 -16.66 -8.35 -1.80
N GLY A 321 -16.12 -8.19 -3.01
CA GLY A 321 -16.90 -8.24 -4.25
C GLY A 321 -17.94 -7.12 -4.36
N ILE A 322 -17.66 -5.98 -3.73
CA ILE A 322 -18.47 -4.76 -3.76
C ILE A 322 -17.98 -3.94 -4.96
N ASN A 323 -18.85 -3.74 -5.93
CA ASN A 323 -18.59 -2.89 -7.09
C ASN A 323 -19.37 -1.58 -6.96
N GLN A 324 -19.22 -0.69 -7.94
CA GLN A 324 -19.88 0.62 -7.92
C GLN A 324 -21.41 0.54 -7.70
N LEU A 325 -22.09 -0.42 -8.35
CA LEU A 325 -23.54 -0.62 -8.25
C LEU A 325 -23.99 -1.23 -6.92
N ARG A 326 -23.09 -1.84 -6.17
CA ARG A 326 -23.33 -2.46 -4.86
C ARG A 326 -22.69 -1.68 -3.72
N SER A 327 -22.33 -0.41 -3.95
CA SER A 327 -21.69 0.44 -2.93
C SER A 327 -22.48 0.56 -1.63
N ASP A 328 -23.79 0.33 -1.64
CA ASP A 328 -24.63 0.22 -0.43
C ASP A 328 -24.19 -0.89 0.54
N ASP A 329 -23.42 -1.88 0.06
CA ASP A 329 -22.84 -2.95 0.88
C ASP A 329 -21.58 -2.50 1.64
N MET A 330 -21.07 -1.27 1.40
CA MET A 330 -19.95 -0.70 2.17
C MET A 330 -20.37 -0.41 3.62
N PRO A 331 -19.47 -0.60 4.60
CA PRO A 331 -19.78 -0.36 6.00
C PRO A 331 -20.06 1.12 6.30
N LEU A 332 -20.94 1.35 7.28
CA LEU A 332 -21.18 2.67 7.84
C LEU A 332 -19.97 3.12 8.68
N VAL A 333 -19.58 4.38 8.52
CA VAL A 333 -18.42 4.99 9.19
C VAL A 333 -18.84 6.24 9.96
N SER A 334 -19.36 6.06 11.17
CA SER A 334 -19.75 7.20 12.01
C SER A 334 -18.64 7.69 12.95
N ILE A 335 -17.53 6.95 13.11
CA ILE A 335 -16.41 7.35 13.98
C ILE A 335 -15.79 8.72 13.63
N PHE A 336 -15.92 9.18 12.37
CA PHE A 336 -15.45 10.51 11.95
C PHE A 336 -16.53 11.59 12.01
N GLY A 337 -17.78 11.21 12.26
CA GLY A 337 -18.92 12.10 12.37
C GLY A 337 -20.20 11.46 11.86
N SER A 338 -21.30 11.62 12.58
CA SER A 338 -22.60 11.04 12.24
C SER A 338 -23.17 11.54 10.91
N ASN A 339 -22.80 12.75 10.47
CA ASN A 339 -23.25 13.36 9.22
C ASN A 339 -22.39 13.00 7.99
N ILE A 340 -21.39 12.12 8.15
CA ILE A 340 -20.61 11.49 7.06
C ILE A 340 -20.60 9.96 7.17
N GLY A 341 -21.58 9.38 7.89
CA GLY A 341 -21.70 7.94 8.11
C GLY A 341 -21.63 7.10 6.83
N TRP A 342 -22.07 7.66 5.71
CA TRP A 342 -22.08 6.99 4.41
C TRP A 342 -20.86 7.29 3.52
N ALA A 343 -19.79 7.84 4.08
CA ALA A 343 -18.60 8.26 3.35
C ALA A 343 -18.03 7.17 2.42
N LEU A 344 -17.91 5.93 2.90
CA LEU A 344 -17.33 4.85 2.10
C LEU A 344 -18.25 4.34 1.01
N ARG A 345 -19.57 4.28 1.28
CA ARG A 345 -20.58 4.04 0.25
C ARG A 345 -20.46 5.10 -0.85
N ASP A 346 -20.39 6.37 -0.48
CA ASP A 346 -20.36 7.47 -1.44
C ASP A 346 -19.05 7.47 -2.26
N ALA A 347 -17.92 7.18 -1.63
CA ALA A 347 -16.63 7.00 -2.32
C ALA A 347 -16.69 5.86 -3.36
N VAL A 348 -17.07 4.65 -2.93
CA VAL A 348 -17.10 3.47 -3.81
C VAL A 348 -18.23 3.54 -4.84
N GLY A 349 -19.37 4.14 -4.48
CA GLY A 349 -20.48 4.37 -5.41
C GLY A 349 -20.12 5.32 -6.55
N GLN A 350 -19.07 6.11 -6.36
CA GLN A 350 -18.56 7.01 -7.37
C GLN A 350 -17.41 6.44 -8.19
N THR A 351 -16.44 5.79 -7.56
CA THR A 351 -15.20 5.35 -8.22
C THR A 351 -15.13 3.86 -8.49
N GLY A 352 -15.98 3.08 -7.83
CA GLY A 352 -15.93 1.62 -7.83
C GLY A 352 -14.86 1.04 -6.92
N SER A 353 -14.74 -0.28 -7.01
CA SER A 353 -13.67 -1.09 -6.42
C SER A 353 -12.29 -0.74 -6.99
N TYR A 354 -11.25 -1.24 -6.34
CA TYR A 354 -9.87 -1.02 -6.79
C TYR A 354 -9.64 -1.38 -8.26
N TYR A 355 -10.16 -2.52 -8.75
CA TYR A 355 -10.02 -2.89 -10.16
C TYR A 355 -10.88 -2.04 -11.11
N GLU A 356 -12.03 -1.52 -10.67
CA GLU A 356 -12.82 -0.56 -11.45
C GLU A 356 -12.07 0.77 -11.61
N ILE A 357 -11.38 1.24 -10.56
CA ILE A 357 -10.50 2.41 -10.63
C ILE A 357 -9.37 2.17 -11.63
N LEU A 358 -8.66 1.04 -11.56
CA LEU A 358 -7.57 0.76 -12.49
C LEU A 358 -8.07 0.67 -13.94
N SER A 359 -9.10 -0.15 -14.18
CA SER A 359 -9.62 -0.40 -15.52
C SER A 359 -10.22 0.85 -16.19
N SER A 360 -10.93 1.70 -15.43
CA SER A 360 -11.47 2.97 -15.95
C SER A 360 -10.39 3.98 -16.32
N ASN A 361 -9.18 3.81 -15.77
CA ASN A 361 -8.00 4.62 -16.04
C ASN A 361 -7.02 3.93 -17.01
N GLU A 362 -7.47 2.93 -17.78
CA GLU A 362 -6.66 2.21 -18.77
C GLU A 362 -5.43 1.51 -18.16
N MET A 363 -5.49 1.22 -16.86
CA MET A 363 -4.51 0.38 -16.18
C MET A 363 -5.03 -1.06 -16.15
N GLY A 364 -4.24 -1.98 -16.70
CA GLY A 364 -4.60 -3.39 -16.80
C GLY A 364 -4.68 -4.10 -15.45
N VAL A 365 -5.49 -5.17 -15.37
CA VAL A 365 -5.58 -6.09 -14.21
C VAL A 365 -4.54 -7.23 -14.31
N HIS A 366 -3.96 -7.41 -15.50
CA HIS A 366 -2.76 -8.22 -15.76
C HIS A 366 -1.66 -7.28 -16.26
N TYR A 367 -0.60 -7.11 -15.48
CA TYR A 367 0.62 -6.43 -15.94
C TYR A 367 1.28 -7.28 -17.03
N ASP A 368 1.09 -6.93 -18.30
CA ASP A 368 1.91 -7.48 -19.38
C ASP A 368 3.09 -6.53 -19.62
N ALA A 369 4.28 -6.94 -19.18
CA ALA A 369 5.53 -6.23 -19.42
C ALA A 369 5.80 -5.96 -20.92
N ALA A 370 5.14 -6.68 -21.83
CA ALA A 370 5.23 -6.45 -23.27
C ALA A 370 4.53 -5.16 -23.73
N VAL A 371 3.51 -4.67 -23.03
CA VAL A 371 2.71 -3.49 -23.45
C VAL A 371 3.48 -2.17 -23.25
N MET A 372 4.34 -2.09 -22.24
CA MET A 372 5.29 -0.97 -22.09
C MET A 372 6.36 -0.98 -23.19
N ASN A 373 6.72 -2.16 -23.72
CA ASN A 373 7.73 -2.29 -24.77
C ASN A 373 7.18 -1.97 -26.19
N GLU A 374 5.85 -1.88 -26.35
CA GLU A 374 5.20 -1.39 -27.56
C GLU A 374 4.80 0.08 -27.47
N GLN A 375 4.46 0.60 -26.29
CA GLN A 375 4.17 2.03 -26.13
C GLN A 375 5.43 2.90 -25.94
N SER A 376 6.59 2.30 -25.64
CA SER A 376 7.93 2.90 -25.84
C SER A 376 8.34 3.01 -27.32
N LYS A 377 7.58 2.43 -28.27
CA LYS A 377 7.93 2.46 -29.72
C LYS A 377 7.25 3.55 -30.53
N VAL A 378 6.40 4.39 -29.93
CA VAL A 378 5.81 5.52 -30.63
C VAL A 378 6.41 6.83 -30.11
N GLY A 379 7.65 7.10 -30.51
CA GLY A 379 8.27 8.42 -30.27
C GLY A 379 9.80 8.51 -30.10
N SER A 380 10.58 7.67 -30.79
CA SER A 380 12.00 7.87 -31.14
C SER A 380 13.00 8.38 -30.08
N LEU A 381 13.93 7.49 -29.69
CA LEU A 381 15.36 7.74 -29.85
C LEU A 381 16.04 6.39 -30.13
N GLU A 382 16.37 6.16 -31.40
CA GLU A 382 17.25 5.07 -31.81
C GLU A 382 18.65 5.30 -31.21
N PHE A 383 19.18 4.29 -30.54
CA PHE A 383 20.62 4.03 -30.58
C PHE A 383 20.85 2.61 -31.08
N THR A 384 21.36 2.54 -32.29
CA THR A 384 21.87 1.35 -32.97
C THR A 384 23.03 0.76 -32.19
N MET A 385 23.01 -0.55 -31.93
CA MET A 385 24.13 -1.43 -32.32
C MET A 385 23.79 -2.93 -32.27
N ASP A 386 23.79 -3.47 -33.49
CA ASP A 386 24.15 -4.80 -34.00
C ASP A 386 23.54 -6.10 -33.43
N ARG A 387 22.85 -6.82 -34.35
CA ARG A 387 22.36 -8.19 -34.20
C ARG A 387 23.40 -9.13 -34.79
N ASN A 388 24.09 -9.90 -33.95
CA ASN A 388 24.54 -11.25 -34.29
C ASN A 388 25.01 -11.99 -33.05
N THR A 389 24.11 -12.75 -32.42
CA THR A 389 24.38 -14.09 -31.87
C THR A 389 23.08 -14.64 -31.28
N VAL A 390 22.60 -15.74 -31.87
CA VAL A 390 21.65 -16.65 -31.22
C VAL A 390 22.46 -17.42 -30.18
N VAL A 391 22.15 -17.24 -28.90
CA VAL A 391 22.54 -18.16 -27.84
C VAL A 391 21.36 -18.30 -26.88
N ASP A 392 20.91 -19.53 -26.67
CA ASP A 392 20.02 -19.91 -25.58
C ASP A 392 20.56 -19.34 -24.26
N ALA A 393 19.71 -18.66 -23.50
CA ALA A 393 20.01 -18.27 -22.13
C ALA A 393 18.77 -18.47 -21.24
N HIS A 394 18.75 -19.64 -20.59
CA HIS A 394 18.31 -19.75 -19.21
C HIS A 394 19.03 -18.67 -18.38
N GLU A 395 18.36 -17.56 -18.10
CA GLU A 395 18.63 -16.66 -16.97
C GLU A 395 17.60 -15.52 -17.02
N ALA A 396 16.46 -15.74 -16.36
CA ALA A 396 15.56 -14.63 -16.03
C ALA A 396 16.27 -13.81 -14.95
N THR A 397 16.84 -12.68 -15.35
CA THR A 397 17.42 -11.68 -14.46
C THR A 397 16.38 -11.22 -13.45
N HIS A 398 16.65 -11.54 -12.19
CA HIS A 398 15.90 -11.16 -11.00
C HIS A 398 16.03 -9.65 -10.75
N THR A 399 14.90 -8.96 -10.58
CA THR A 399 14.88 -7.59 -10.06
C THR A 399 14.26 -7.62 -8.65
N PRO A 400 15.03 -7.32 -7.58
CA PRO A 400 14.49 -7.19 -6.23
C PRO A 400 13.54 -5.99 -6.09
N LEU A 401 12.71 -6.01 -5.04
CA LEU A 401 11.68 -5.04 -4.68
C LEU A 401 12.34 -3.78 -4.12
N MET A 402 13.05 -3.05 -4.99
CA MET A 402 13.72 -1.82 -4.62
C MET A 402 12.68 -0.79 -4.14
N LEU A 403 12.49 -0.56 -2.85
CA LEU A 403 11.78 0.63 -2.38
C LEU A 403 12.72 1.82 -2.60
N SER A 404 12.41 2.73 -3.53
CA SER A 404 13.13 3.99 -3.59
C SER A 404 12.63 4.84 -2.43
N THR A 405 13.41 4.90 -1.35
CA THR A 405 13.23 5.89 -0.27
C THR A 405 14.34 6.93 -0.40
N PRO A 406 14.19 7.94 -1.28
CA PRO A 406 15.08 9.10 -1.28
C PRO A 406 15.15 9.68 0.15
N GLY A 407 16.31 9.63 0.78
CA GLY A 407 16.52 10.16 2.14
C GLY A 407 17.26 9.25 3.12
N LEU A 408 17.23 7.92 2.94
CA LEU A 408 18.08 7.00 3.71
C LEU A 408 19.54 7.15 3.24
N LYS A 409 20.28 8.08 3.84
CA LYS A 409 21.71 8.24 3.54
C LYS A 409 22.48 7.07 4.15
N GLU A 410 23.28 6.37 3.34
CA GLU A 410 24.34 5.52 3.88
C GLU A 410 25.23 6.39 4.79
N TYR A 411 25.34 6.01 6.06
CA TYR A 411 26.39 6.53 6.92
C TYR A 411 27.74 6.05 6.38
N LYS A 412 28.50 6.97 5.77
CA LYS A 412 29.90 6.76 5.43
C LYS A 412 30.74 7.35 6.55
N PRO A 413 31.33 6.55 7.46
CA PRO A 413 32.31 7.06 8.39
C PRO A 413 33.49 7.63 7.60
N ASN A 414 33.94 8.83 7.99
CA ASN A 414 35.21 9.40 7.51
C ASN A 414 36.40 8.57 8.00
#